data_AF-A0A2W4KLY7-F1
#
_entry.id   AF-A0A2W4KLY7-F1
#
_cell.length_a   1.000
_cell.length_b   1.000
_cell.length_c   1.000
_cell.angle_alpha   90.00
_cell.angle_beta   90.00
_cell.angle_gamma   90.00
#
_symmetry.space_group_name_H-M   'P 1'
#
loop_
_entity.id
_entity.type
_entity.pdbx_description
1 polymer ?
#
loop_
_entity_poly.entity_id
_entity_poly.type
_entity_poly.pdbx_seq_one_letter_code
_entity_poly.pdbx_strand_id
1 'polypeptide(L)' 'DEGKLHYTQVSLAKRNNVRAALRAARAAREILGGSGITLEYGAIRHMLNLETVDTYEGTYDVHTLIVGRDITGMNAF' A
#
# COMPACT_ATOMS: atom_id res chain seq x y z
N ASP A 1 -16.02 -19.11 -5.15
CA ASP A 1 -15.73 -17.91 -5.96
C ASP A 1 -16.90 -17.72 -6.91
N GLU A 2 -17.58 -16.58 -6.86
CA GLU A 2 -18.75 -16.30 -7.71
C GLU A 2 -18.36 -15.74 -9.09
N GLY A 3 -17.06 -15.54 -9.34
CA GLY A 3 -16.56 -15.04 -10.63
C GLY A 3 -16.90 -13.57 -10.91
N LYS A 4 -17.30 -12.82 -9.87
CA LYS A 4 -17.76 -11.42 -9.96
C LYS A 4 -16.67 -10.39 -9.62
N LEU A 5 -15.45 -10.84 -9.34
CA LEU A 5 -14.35 -9.95 -8.97
C LEU A 5 -13.83 -9.22 -10.21
N HIS A 6 -13.87 -7.89 -10.18
CA HIS A 6 -13.27 -7.05 -11.19
C HIS A 6 -11.81 -6.71 -10.80
N TYR A 7 -10.90 -6.68 -11.77
CA TYR A 7 -9.48 -6.32 -11.53
C TYR A 7 -9.29 -4.94 -10.88
N THR A 8 -10.24 -4.01 -11.10
CA THR A 8 -10.24 -2.67 -10.50
C THR A 8 -10.49 -2.73 -8.99
N GLN A 9 -11.30 -3.69 -8.52
CA GLN A 9 -11.52 -3.94 -7.08
C GLN A 9 -10.22 -4.44 -6.42
N VAL A 10 -9.45 -5.30 -7.09
CA VAL A 10 -8.15 -5.75 -6.61
C VAL A 10 -7.16 -4.58 -6.52
N SER A 11 -7.12 -3.74 -7.56
CA SER A 11 -6.27 -2.54 -7.58
C SER A 11 -6.61 -1.57 -6.45
N LEU A 12 -7.90 -1.33 -6.19
CA LEU A 12 -8.35 -0.49 -5.09
C LEU A 12 -7.93 -1.07 -3.74
N ALA A 13 -8.15 -2.36 -3.53
CA ALA A 13 -7.81 -3.04 -2.28
C ALA A 13 -6.29 -2.99 -2.00
N LYS A 14 -5.45 -3.35 -2.99
CA LYS A 14 -3.99 -3.29 -2.86
C LYS A 14 -3.53 -1.88 -2.51
N ARG A 15 -3.92 -0.89 -3.35
CA ARG A 15 -3.56 0.52 -3.18
C ARG A 15 -3.88 1.04 -1.79
N ASN A 16 -5.10 0.79 -1.30
CA ASN A 16 -5.54 1.34 -0.02
C ASN A 16 -4.91 0.61 1.17
N ASN A 17 -4.94 -0.72 1.17
CA ASN A 17 -4.51 -1.52 2.32
C ASN A 17 -3.01 -1.41 2.55
N VAL A 18 -2.20 -1.45 1.49
CA VAL A 18 -0.75 -1.31 1.61
C VAL A 18 -0.37 0.08 2.13
N ARG A 19 -0.99 1.14 1.60
CA ARG A 19 -0.73 2.51 2.08
C ARG A 19 -1.21 2.75 3.51
N ALA A 20 -2.32 2.13 3.91
CA ALA A 20 -2.78 2.16 5.29
C ALA A 20 -1.79 1.43 6.22
N ALA A 21 -1.34 0.23 5.84
CA ALA A 21 -0.36 -0.54 6.60
C ALA A 21 0.97 0.20 6.75
N LEU A 22 1.48 0.81 5.67
CA LEU A 22 2.72 1.59 5.71
C LEU A 22 2.61 2.79 6.66
N ARG A 23 1.49 3.51 6.63
CA ARG A 23 1.22 4.59 7.60
C ARG A 23 1.19 4.08 9.04
N ALA A 24 0.54 2.94 9.29
CA ALA A 24 0.51 2.33 10.61
C ALA A 24 1.91 1.89 11.09
N ALA A 25 2.73 1.32 10.20
CA ALA A 25 4.10 0.93 10.53
C ALA A 25 4.99 2.14 10.85
N ARG A 26 4.84 3.24 10.13
CA ARG A 26 5.53 4.51 10.43
C ARG A 26 5.13 5.07 11.80
N ALA A 27 3.83 5.09 12.11
CA ALA A 27 3.33 5.51 13.43
C ALA A 27 3.84 4.60 14.57
N ALA A 28 3.85 3.28 14.35
CA ALA A 28 4.40 2.33 15.31
C ALA A 28 5.90 2.55 15.57
N ARG A 29 6.68 2.84 14.51
CA ARG A 29 8.10 3.19 14.63
C ARG A 29 8.29 4.47 15.44
N GLU A 30 7.44 5.46 15.23
CA GLU A 30 7.47 6.74 15.96
C GLU A 30 7.18 6.57 17.45
N ILE A 31 6.19 5.75 17.82
CA ILE A 31 5.85 5.45 19.23
C ILE A 31 7.06 4.85 19.97
N LEU A 32 7.89 4.06 19.30
CA LEU A 32 9.09 3.45 19.88
C LEU A 32 10.28 4.41 20.00
N GLY A 33 10.20 5.62 19.43
CA GLY A 33 11.24 6.65 19.52
C GLY A 33 12.62 6.14 19.08
N GLY A 34 13.63 6.37 19.91
CA GLY A 34 15.01 5.92 19.66
C GLY A 34 15.13 4.39 19.53
N SER A 35 14.39 3.62 20.34
CA SER A 35 14.37 2.16 20.21
C SER A 35 13.74 1.71 18.89
N GLY A 36 12.88 2.53 18.29
CA GLY A 36 12.25 2.26 17.00
C GLY A 36 13.20 2.27 15.80
N ILE A 37 14.45 2.76 15.93
CA ILE A 37 15.42 2.74 14.82
C ILE A 37 16.28 1.47 14.81
N THR A 38 16.26 0.69 15.88
CA THR A 38 17.03 -0.56 15.99
C THR A 38 16.23 -1.72 15.41
N LEU A 39 16.92 -2.82 15.07
CA LEU A 39 16.27 -4.05 14.60
C LEU A 39 15.75 -4.93 15.74
N GLU A 40 15.90 -4.49 16.99
CA GLU A 40 15.38 -5.20 18.17
C GLU A 40 13.85 -5.24 18.14
N TYR A 41 13.21 -4.16 17.69
CA TYR A 41 11.77 -4.08 17.53
C TYR A 41 11.37 -4.18 16.07
N GLY A 42 10.42 -5.06 15.76
CA GLY A 42 10.03 -5.36 14.38
C GLY A 42 9.37 -4.23 13.60
N ALA A 43 9.02 -3.10 14.24
CA ALA A 43 8.31 -1.99 13.60
C ALA A 43 9.08 -1.42 12.40
N ILE A 44 10.38 -1.14 12.55
CA ILE A 44 11.18 -0.61 11.45
C ILE A 44 11.38 -1.63 10.32
N ARG A 45 11.54 -2.92 10.65
CA ARG A 45 11.61 -4.00 9.66
C ARG A 45 10.33 -4.08 8.83
N HIS A 46 9.16 -4.04 9.49
CA HIS A 46 7.87 -4.06 8.78
C HIS A 46 7.64 -2.78 7.96
N MET A 47 8.01 -1.61 8.49
CA MET A 47 7.94 -0.35 7.76
C MET A 47 8.75 -0.42 6.45
N LEU A 48 10.01 -0.86 6.52
CA LEU A 48 10.87 -1.00 5.34
C LEU A 48 10.33 -2.02 4.34
N ASN A 49 9.86 -3.19 4.81
CA ASN A 49 9.24 -4.17 3.93
C ASN A 49 8.01 -3.59 3.22
N LEU A 50 7.19 -2.80 3.92
CA LEU A 50 5.99 -2.19 3.36
C LEU A 50 6.29 -1.10 2.32
N GLU A 51 7.44 -0.42 2.36
CA GLU A 51 7.88 0.46 1.26
C GLU A 51 8.06 -0.32 -0.05
N THR A 52 8.63 -1.53 0.03
CA THR A 52 8.69 -2.43 -1.13
C THR A 52 7.30 -2.88 -1.56
N VAL A 53 6.42 -3.21 -0.60
CA VAL A 53 5.05 -3.65 -0.92
C VAL A 53 4.23 -2.54 -1.60
N ASP A 54 4.48 -1.28 -1.25
CA ASP A 54 3.79 -0.12 -1.83
C ASP A 54 4.20 0.13 -3.29
N THR A 55 5.37 -0.36 -3.70
CA THR A 55 5.97 -0.12 -5.03
C THR A 55 5.85 -1.31 -5.98
N TYR A 56 6.07 -2.53 -5.51
CA TYR A 56 5.93 -3.73 -6.35
C TYR A 56 4.45 -4.03 -6.69
N GLU A 57 4.22 -4.82 -7.74
CA GLU A 57 2.88 -5.21 -8.25
C GLU A 57 1.94 -4.04 -8.56
N GLY A 58 2.53 -2.91 -9.00
CA GLY A 58 1.84 -1.67 -9.30
C GLY A 58 1.99 -0.64 -8.19
N THR A 59 2.53 0.54 -8.52
CA THR A 59 2.65 1.63 -7.54
C THR A 59 1.27 2.15 -7.14
N TYR A 60 1.22 2.89 -6.04
CA TYR A 60 0.00 3.58 -5.61
C TYR A 60 -0.60 4.44 -6.74
N ASP A 61 0.23 5.12 -7.52
CA ASP A 61 -0.21 5.99 -8.61
C ASP A 61 -0.73 5.18 -9.80
N VAL A 62 -0.04 4.08 -10.17
CA VAL A 62 -0.52 3.17 -11.22
C VAL A 62 -1.91 2.62 -10.88
N HIS A 63 -2.14 2.14 -9.66
CA HIS A 63 -3.47 1.70 -9.25
C HIS A 63 -4.48 2.85 -9.19
N THR A 64 -4.05 4.08 -8.89
CA THR A 64 -4.91 5.26 -8.95
C THR A 64 -5.40 5.51 -10.37
N LEU A 65 -4.52 5.38 -11.37
CA LEU A 65 -4.87 5.53 -12.78
C LEU A 65 -5.78 4.40 -13.29
N ILE A 66 -5.57 3.15 -12.84
CA ILE A 66 -6.47 2.02 -13.15
C ILE A 66 -7.88 2.31 -12.65
N VAL A 67 -8.01 2.70 -11.37
CA VAL A 67 -9.31 3.01 -10.76
C VAL A 67 -9.92 4.27 -11.41
N GLY A 68 -9.10 5.28 -11.71
CA GLY A 68 -9.56 6.50 -12.38
C GLY A 68 -10.12 6.23 -13.77
N ARG A 69 -9.48 5.35 -14.55
CA ARG A 69 -9.98 4.92 -15.86
C ARG A 69 -11.31 4.17 -15.76
N ASP A 70 -11.49 3.33 -14.74
CA ASP A 70 -12.74 2.60 -14.50
C ASP A 70 -13.90 3.55 -14.17
N ILE A 71 -13.64 4.57 -13.35
CA ILE A 71 -14.65 5.56 -12.95
C ILE A 71 -14.99 6.53 -14.09
N THR A 72 -13.98 7.01 -14.83
CA THR A 72 -14.14 8.11 -15.78
C THR A 72 -14.29 7.66 -17.23
N GLY A 73 -13.90 6.43 -17.56
CA GLY A 73 -13.77 5.95 -18.93
C GLY A 73 -12.57 6.53 -19.71
N MET A 74 -11.81 7.46 -19.11
CA MET A 74 -10.68 8.13 -19.76
C MET A 74 -9.34 7.51 -19.34
N ASN A 75 -8.45 7.33 -20.31
CA ASN A 75 -7.09 6.87 -20.03
C ASN A 75 -6.16 8.05 -19.69
N ALA A 76 -5.48 7.99 -18.55
CA ALA A 76 -4.55 9.01 -18.06
C ALA A 76 -3.16 8.44 -17.68
N PHE A 77 -2.81 7.26 -18.21
CA PHE A 77 -1.44 6.73 -18.16
C PHE A 77 -0.45 7.60 -18.93
#